data_AF-A0A2S5THY8-F1
#
_entry.id   AF-A0A2S5THY8-F1
#
_cell.length_a   1.000
_cell.length_b   1.000
_cell.length_c   1.000
_cell.angle_alpha   90.00
_cell.angle_beta   90.00
_cell.angle_gamma   90.00
#
_symmetry.space_group_name_H-M   'P 1'
#
loop_
_entity.id
_entity.type
_entity.pdbx_description
1 polymer ?
#
loop_
_entity_poly.entity_id
_entity_poly.type
_entity_poly.pdbx_seq_one_letter_code
_entity_poly.pdbx_strand_id
1 'polypeptide(L)'
;MKSKGNNPWAAQHMGRDEVLAHLSRAARFDVRRLFDAAGNLRPPQDWDDDTAAAISGLEWQDQSGLKRKDEHDEGSTETKQVRSLQTIDRLKALELLGKALGVFDAGVAQEAEGEGSLAQLLSEAAQHNGGLHGLVRR
;
A
#
# COMPACT_ATOMS: atom_id res chain seq x y z
N MET A 1 -17.19 15.19 -40.60
CA MET A 1 -16.29 14.61 -39.58
C MET A 1 -16.61 15.27 -38.25
N LYS A 2 -17.23 14.56 -37.30
CA LYS A 2 -17.58 15.15 -35.99
C LYS A 2 -16.29 15.27 -35.17
N SER A 3 -15.93 16.50 -34.81
CA SER A 3 -14.92 16.82 -33.80
C SER A 3 -15.18 15.96 -32.56
N LYS A 4 -14.20 15.13 -32.16
CA LYS A 4 -14.25 14.41 -30.88
C LYS A 4 -14.24 15.49 -29.80
N GLY A 5 -15.40 15.73 -29.19
CA GLY A 5 -15.56 16.68 -28.10
C GLY A 5 -14.50 16.41 -27.03
N ASN A 6 -13.85 17.49 -26.61
CA ASN A 6 -12.90 17.50 -25.51
C ASN A 6 -13.60 16.92 -24.27
N ASN A 7 -13.28 15.67 -23.90
CA ASN A 7 -13.88 15.04 -22.72
C ASN A 7 -13.28 15.71 -21.48
N PRO A 8 -14.04 16.52 -20.71
CA PRO A 8 -13.51 17.22 -19.55
C PRO A 8 -13.06 16.26 -18.43
N TRP A 9 -13.42 14.98 -18.56
CA TRP A 9 -13.09 13.90 -17.63
C TRP A 9 -12.04 12.93 -18.19
N ALA A 10 -11.31 13.29 -19.26
CA ALA A 10 -10.27 12.43 -19.82
C ALA A 10 -9.23 12.00 -18.75
N ALA A 11 -8.95 12.88 -17.78
CA ALA A 11 -8.09 12.58 -16.63
C ALA A 11 -8.70 11.63 -15.58
N GLN A 12 -10.00 11.33 -15.65
CA GLN A 12 -10.68 10.37 -14.76
C GLN A 12 -10.73 8.95 -15.35
N HIS A 13 -10.39 8.78 -16.63
CA HIS A 13 -10.32 7.46 -17.24
C HIS A 13 -8.94 6.84 -16.99
N MET A 14 -8.87 5.92 -16.03
CA MET A 14 -7.65 5.12 -15.83
C MET A 14 -7.59 4.01 -16.89
N GLY A 15 -6.45 3.92 -17.57
CA GLY A 15 -6.18 2.81 -18.49
C GLY A 15 -6.00 1.49 -17.72
N ARG A 16 -6.18 0.34 -18.39
CA ARG A 16 -5.99 -0.97 -17.74
C ARG A 16 -4.59 -1.09 -17.10
N ASP A 17 -3.56 -0.72 -17.84
CA ASP A 17 -2.18 -0.88 -17.39
C ASP A 17 -1.86 0.08 -16.23
N GLU A 18 -2.51 1.25 -16.20
CA GLU A 18 -2.46 2.19 -15.09
C GLU A 18 -3.10 1.59 -13.82
N VAL A 19 -4.30 1.01 -13.93
CA VAL A 19 -4.96 0.32 -12.81
C VAL A 19 -4.08 -0.80 -12.26
N LEU A 20 -3.48 -1.62 -13.14
CA LEU A 20 -2.56 -2.68 -12.72
C LEU A 20 -1.29 -2.14 -12.05
N ALA A 21 -0.75 -1.02 -12.52
CA ALA A 21 0.39 -0.37 -11.89
C ALA A 21 0.04 0.12 -10.47
N HIS A 22 -1.13 0.74 -10.28
CA HIS A 22 -1.60 1.16 -8.96
C HIS A 22 -1.83 -0.02 -8.01
N LEU A 23 -2.47 -1.10 -8.49
CA LEU A 23 -2.64 -2.32 -7.71
C LEU A 23 -1.29 -2.97 -7.34
N SER A 24 -0.30 -2.93 -8.24
CA SER A 24 1.05 -3.45 -7.99
C SER A 24 1.76 -2.65 -6.90
N ARG A 25 1.71 -1.32 -6.94
CA ARG A 25 2.23 -0.45 -5.88
C ARG A 25 1.57 -0.79 -4.54
N ALA A 26 0.24 -0.88 -4.55
CA ALA A 26 -0.54 -1.24 -3.39
C ALA A 26 -0.15 -2.60 -2.76
N ALA A 27 -0.01 -3.62 -3.61
CA ALA A 27 0.39 -4.97 -3.21
C ALA A 27 1.83 -5.06 -2.70
N ARG A 28 2.71 -4.13 -3.11
CA ARG A 28 4.13 -4.09 -2.75
C ARG A 28 4.45 -3.10 -1.62
N PHE A 29 3.46 -2.38 -1.12
CA PHE A 29 3.65 -1.40 -0.06
C PHE A 29 4.38 -1.99 1.16
N ASP A 30 5.41 -1.28 1.61
CA ASP A 30 6.19 -1.60 2.80
C ASP A 30 5.98 -0.52 3.87
N VAL A 31 5.28 -0.88 4.94
CA VAL A 31 4.96 0.01 6.06
C VAL A 31 6.21 0.62 6.72
N ARG A 32 7.37 -0.04 6.65
CA ARG A 32 8.62 0.46 7.26
C ARG A 32 9.09 1.76 6.61
N ARG A 33 8.70 2.02 5.36
CA ARG A 33 9.04 3.26 4.65
C ARG A 33 8.40 4.52 5.25
N LEU A 34 7.33 4.35 6.03
CA LEU A 34 6.70 5.45 6.75
C LEU A 34 7.57 5.97 7.91
N PHE A 35 8.59 5.23 8.33
CA PHE A 35 9.37 5.55 9.51
C PHE A 35 10.81 5.95 9.15
N ASP A 36 11.39 6.82 9.97
CA ASP A 36 12.81 7.14 9.92
C ASP A 36 13.66 6.06 10.61
N ALA A 37 14.99 6.23 10.60
CA ALA A 37 15.90 5.27 11.23
C ALA A 37 15.76 5.18 12.77
N ALA A 38 15.17 6.21 13.40
CA ALA A 38 14.91 6.24 14.84
C ALA A 38 13.51 5.67 15.19
N GLY A 39 12.71 5.29 14.19
CA GLY A 39 11.36 4.76 14.37
C GLY A 39 10.26 5.83 14.46
N ASN A 40 10.56 7.09 14.16
CA ASN A 40 9.54 8.15 14.11
C ASN A 40 8.83 8.12 12.77
N LEU A 41 7.53 8.44 12.78
CA LEU A 41 6.76 8.60 11.55
C LEU A 41 7.31 9.82 10.79
N ARG A 42 7.69 9.59 9.53
CA ARG A 42 8.08 10.65 8.61
C ARG A 42 6.90 11.58 8.36
N PRO A 43 7.14 12.89 8.21
CA PRO A 43 6.08 13.79 7.86
C PRO A 43 5.64 13.55 6.39
N PRO A 44 4.37 13.83 6.03
CA PRO A 44 3.83 13.45 4.72
C PRO A 44 4.59 14.00 3.51
N GLN A 45 5.21 15.17 3.63
CA GLN A 45 6.04 15.75 2.57
C GLN A 45 7.29 14.92 2.24
N ASP A 46 7.70 14.02 3.14
CA ASP A 46 8.88 13.17 2.98
C ASP A 46 8.50 11.72 2.56
N TRP A 47 7.22 11.45 2.29
CA TRP A 47 6.78 10.15 1.78
C TRP A 47 7.05 10.06 0.28
N ASP A 48 7.64 8.94 -0.16
CA ASP A 48 7.75 8.64 -1.59
C ASP A 48 6.37 8.35 -2.23
N ASP A 49 6.28 8.45 -3.55
CA ASP A 49 5.02 8.28 -4.28
C ASP A 49 4.33 6.93 -3.99
N ASP A 50 5.10 5.86 -3.81
CA ASP A 50 4.57 4.52 -3.53
C ASP A 50 3.99 4.44 -2.11
N THR A 51 4.65 5.08 -1.14
CA THR A 51 4.24 5.19 0.25
C THR A 51 2.99 6.05 0.37
N ALA A 52 2.97 7.20 -0.29
CA ALA A 52 1.82 8.10 -0.34
C ALA A 52 0.61 7.43 -0.99
N ALA A 53 0.80 6.67 -2.08
CA ALA A 53 -0.26 5.93 -2.76
C ALA A 53 -0.89 4.82 -1.90
N ALA A 54 -0.20 4.38 -0.83
CA ALA A 54 -0.68 3.35 0.07
C ALA A 54 -1.42 3.90 1.31
N ILE A 55 -1.54 5.22 1.46
CA ILE A 55 -2.29 5.84 2.55
C ILE A 55 -3.76 5.98 2.13
N SER A 56 -4.66 5.39 2.91
CA SER A 56 -6.11 5.46 2.72
C SER A 56 -6.77 6.51 3.61
N GLY A 57 -6.12 6.89 4.71
CA GLY A 57 -6.63 7.90 5.65
C GLY A 57 -5.55 8.41 6.60
N LEU A 58 -5.65 9.68 6.99
CA LEU A 58 -4.73 10.34 7.90
C LEU A 58 -5.50 11.22 8.88
N GLU A 59 -5.35 10.98 10.17
CA GLU A 59 -5.93 11.80 11.22
C GLU A 59 -4.84 12.54 12.00
N TRP A 60 -5.03 13.84 12.19
CA TRP A 60 -4.12 14.72 12.92
C TRP A 60 -4.69 15.06 14.29
N GLN A 61 -3.80 15.25 15.27
CA GLN A 61 -4.15 15.84 16.54
C GLN A 61 -3.23 17.03 16.81
N ASP A 62 -3.83 18.22 16.92
CA ASP A 62 -3.13 19.42 17.37
C ASP A 62 -2.94 19.32 18.88
N GLN A 63 -1.68 19.24 19.33
CA GLN A 63 -1.33 19.20 20.76
C GLN A 63 -1.10 20.61 21.35
N SER A 64 -1.79 21.64 20.85
CA SER A 64 -1.66 23.02 21.35
C SER A 64 -2.14 23.21 22.81
N GLY A 65 -2.70 22.17 23.44
CA GLY A 65 -3.18 22.20 24.84
C GLY A 65 -2.38 21.38 25.87
N LEU A 66 -1.33 20.63 25.47
CA LEU A 66 -0.54 19.79 26.39
C LEU A 66 0.65 20.55 27.00
N LYS A 67 0.46 21.82 27.38
CA LYS A 67 1.45 22.51 28.22
C LYS A 67 1.27 22.01 29.66
N ARG A 68 2.29 21.32 30.19
CA ARG A 68 2.45 21.20 31.65
C ARG A 68 2.54 22.64 32.18
N LYS A 69 1.77 22.97 33.21
CA LYS A 69 1.52 24.35 33.69
C LYS A 69 2.75 25.06 34.27
N ASP A 70 3.93 24.46 34.15
CA ASP A 70 5.13 24.78 34.91
C ASP A 70 6.36 24.89 33.98
N GLU A 71 6.31 25.67 32.90
CA GLU A 71 7.55 26.16 32.29
C GLU A 71 7.30 27.41 31.47
N HIS A 72 7.99 28.47 31.88
CA HIS A 72 8.00 29.79 31.28
C HIS A 72 8.92 29.73 30.06
N ASP A 73 8.42 29.24 28.93
CA ASP A 73 9.18 29.16 27.68
C ASP A 73 8.46 29.89 26.53
N GLU A 74 9.05 31.01 26.11
CA GLU A 74 8.60 31.90 25.02
C GLU A 74 8.93 31.29 23.65
N GLY A 75 8.34 30.14 23.36
CA GLY A 75 8.62 29.44 22.11
C GLY A 75 7.74 28.22 21.89
N SER A 76 6.42 28.34 22.09
CA SER A 76 5.53 27.21 21.84
C SER A 76 5.43 26.91 20.35
N THR A 77 6.28 25.99 19.91
CA THR A 77 6.18 25.34 18.62
C THR A 77 4.93 24.46 18.67
N GLU A 78 3.92 24.77 17.87
CA GLU A 78 2.73 23.91 17.72
C GLU A 78 3.16 22.58 17.10
N THR A 79 3.37 21.55 17.92
CA THR A 79 3.67 20.21 17.43
C THR A 79 2.39 19.52 16.99
N LYS A 80 2.14 19.49 15.67
CA LYS A 80 1.10 18.66 15.07
C LYS A 80 1.60 17.21 15.02
N GLN A 81 0.91 16.29 15.68
CA GLN A 81 1.24 14.87 15.64
C GLN A 81 0.18 14.09 14.86
N VAL A 82 0.62 13.10 14.08
CA VAL A 82 -0.29 12.15 13.45
C VAL A 82 -0.88 11.28 14.55
N ARG A 83 -2.22 11.25 14.63
CA ARG A 83 -2.96 10.46 15.61
C ARG A 83 -3.20 9.05 15.13
N SER A 84 -3.60 8.93 13.87
CA SER A 84 -3.95 7.67 13.24
C SER A 84 -3.58 7.72 11.76
N LEU A 85 -3.06 6.60 11.25
CA LEU A 85 -2.70 6.43 9.86
C LEU A 85 -3.32 5.13 9.38
N GLN A 86 -4.14 5.22 8.33
CA GLN A 86 -4.77 4.08 7.70
C GLN A 86 -4.07 3.80 6.38
N THR A 87 -3.67 2.55 6.19
CA THR A 87 -3.10 2.08 4.93
C THR A 87 -4.19 1.38 4.12
N ILE A 88 -3.92 1.21 2.84
CA ILE A 88 -4.76 0.42 1.94
C ILE A 88 -4.81 -1.06 2.35
N ASP A 89 -5.86 -1.76 1.93
CA ASP A 89 -5.96 -3.21 2.08
C ASP A 89 -5.03 -3.91 1.06
N ARG A 90 -3.84 -4.25 1.53
CA ARG A 90 -2.82 -4.96 0.74
C ARG A 90 -3.30 -6.33 0.27
N LEU A 91 -4.07 -7.04 1.09
CA LEU A 91 -4.57 -8.37 0.73
C LEU A 91 -5.56 -8.26 -0.42
N LYS A 92 -6.43 -7.24 -0.38
CA LYS A 92 -7.37 -6.99 -1.47
C LYS A 92 -6.67 -6.64 -2.78
N ALA A 93 -5.60 -5.86 -2.72
CA ALA A 93 -4.80 -5.53 -3.90
C ALA A 93 -4.18 -6.79 -4.55
N LEU A 94 -3.63 -7.69 -3.73
CA LEU A 94 -3.08 -8.98 -4.19
C LEU A 94 -4.16 -9.89 -4.79
N GLU A 95 -5.34 -9.94 -4.19
CA GLU A 95 -6.48 -10.70 -4.72
C GLU A 95 -6.89 -10.19 -6.11
N LEU A 96 -7.01 -8.87 -6.29
CA LEU A 96 -7.39 -8.28 -7.58
C LEU A 96 -6.33 -8.49 -8.65
N LEU A 97 -5.03 -8.38 -8.31
CA LEU A 97 -3.94 -8.71 -9.22
C LEU A 97 -3.92 -10.18 -9.60
N GLY A 98 -4.10 -11.08 -8.64
CA GLY A 98 -4.13 -12.52 -8.90
C GLY A 98 -5.25 -12.91 -9.85
N LYS A 99 -6.43 -12.28 -9.71
CA LYS A 99 -7.54 -12.44 -10.68
C LYS A 99 -7.18 -11.89 -12.06
N ALA A 100 -6.59 -10.71 -12.13
CA ALA A 100 -6.20 -10.10 -13.42
C ALA A 100 -5.13 -10.91 -14.17
N LEU A 101 -4.28 -11.62 -13.43
CA LEU A 101 -3.19 -12.46 -13.96
C LEU A 101 -3.60 -13.93 -14.14
N GLY A 102 -4.84 -14.32 -13.80
CA GLY A 102 -5.29 -15.71 -13.89
C GLY A 102 -4.61 -16.66 -12.89
N VAL A 103 -4.00 -16.14 -11.81
CA VAL A 103 -3.30 -16.95 -10.79
C VAL A 103 -4.27 -17.92 -10.08
N PHE A 104 -5.55 -17.56 -10.02
CA PHE A 104 -6.60 -18.37 -9.39
C PHE A 104 -7.42 -19.22 -10.37
N ASP A 105 -7.16 -19.12 -11.68
CA ASP A 105 -7.92 -19.83 -12.72
C ASP A 105 -7.37 -21.24 -12.99
N ALA A 106 -6.30 -21.65 -12.30
CA ALA A 106 -5.88 -23.04 -12.25
C ALA A 106 -6.98 -23.86 -11.57
N GLY A 107 -7.68 -24.65 -12.39
CA GLY A 107 -8.89 -25.40 -12.05
C GLY A 107 -8.98 -25.83 -10.58
N VAL A 108 -9.90 -25.20 -9.86
CA VAL A 108 -10.52 -25.78 -8.67
C VAL A 108 -11.41 -26.94 -9.15
N ALA A 109 -10.77 -27.98 -9.69
CA ALA A 109 -11.29 -29.32 -9.57
C ALA A 109 -11.14 -29.64 -8.08
N GLN A 110 -12.29 -29.75 -7.42
CA GLN A 110 -12.37 -30.41 -6.13
C GLN A 110 -11.73 -31.80 -6.30
N GLU A 111 -10.50 -31.95 -5.83
CA GLU A 111 -9.94 -33.16 -5.23
C GLU A 111 -8.49 -32.82 -4.87
N ALA A 112 -8.17 -33.00 -3.60
CA ALA A 112 -6.83 -32.82 -3.09
C ALA A 112 -5.86 -33.77 -3.81
N GLU A 113 -4.63 -33.30 -4.03
CA GLU A 113 -3.47 -34.03 -4.57
C GLU A 113 -3.37 -34.12 -6.11
N GLY A 114 -2.96 -33.02 -6.75
CA GLY A 114 -2.62 -33.00 -8.18
C GLY A 114 -1.85 -31.76 -8.64
N GLU A 115 -1.17 -31.91 -9.78
CA GLU A 115 -0.41 -30.86 -10.45
C GLU A 115 -1.27 -29.61 -10.72
N GLY A 116 -0.92 -28.49 -10.10
CA GLY A 116 -1.65 -27.21 -10.22
C GLY A 116 -2.49 -26.82 -9.00
N SER A 117 -2.47 -27.62 -7.92
CA SER A 117 -3.12 -27.24 -6.66
C SER A 117 -2.50 -25.98 -6.03
N LEU A 118 -3.30 -25.22 -5.27
CA LEU A 118 -2.83 -24.03 -4.53
C LEU A 118 -1.63 -24.36 -3.62
N ALA A 119 -1.64 -25.52 -2.97
CA ALA A 119 -0.53 -25.96 -2.11
C ALA A 119 0.77 -26.12 -2.90
N GLN A 120 0.70 -26.66 -4.12
CA GLN A 120 1.87 -26.80 -4.99
C GLN A 120 2.34 -25.46 -5.53
N LEU A 121 1.44 -24.58 -5.96
CA LEU A 121 1.78 -23.22 -6.40
C LEU A 121 2.45 -22.41 -5.28
N LEU A 122 1.97 -22.55 -4.04
CA LEU A 122 2.60 -21.93 -2.86
C LEU A 122 3.98 -22.54 -2.57
N SER A 123 4.13 -23.85 -2.71
CA SER A 123 5.42 -24.55 -2.55
C SER A 123 6.44 -24.11 -3.61
N GLU A 124 6.02 -24.01 -4.86
CA GLU A 124 6.85 -23.55 -5.98
C GLU A 124 7.24 -22.08 -5.82
N ALA A 125 6.28 -21.21 -5.49
CA ALA A 125 6.56 -19.81 -5.20
C ALA A 125 7.51 -19.63 -4.02
N ALA A 126 7.39 -20.46 -2.98
CA ALA A 126 8.34 -20.50 -1.88
C ALA A 126 9.73 -20.88 -2.38
N GLN A 127 9.89 -21.91 -3.21
CA GLN A 127 11.19 -22.32 -3.76
C GLN A 127 11.83 -21.23 -4.63
N HIS A 128 11.05 -20.60 -5.52
CA HIS A 128 11.53 -19.56 -6.43
C HIS A 128 11.90 -18.26 -5.71
N ASN A 129 11.23 -17.95 -4.60
CA ASN A 129 11.55 -16.81 -3.75
C ASN A 129 12.54 -17.16 -2.63
N GLY A 130 13.38 -18.19 -2.77
CA GLY A 130 14.44 -18.50 -1.77
C GLY A 130 13.91 -19.08 -0.45
N GLY A 131 12.79 -19.79 -0.49
CA GLY A 131 12.07 -20.33 0.66
C GLY A 131 11.25 -19.29 1.43
N LEU A 132 10.76 -19.67 2.61
CA LEU A 132 10.18 -18.77 3.63
C LEU A 132 11.10 -17.56 3.97
N HIS A 133 12.38 -17.60 3.58
CA HIS A 133 13.39 -16.59 3.87
C HIS A 133 13.59 -15.51 2.80
N GLY A 134 13.29 -15.75 1.52
CA GLY A 134 13.50 -14.71 0.49
C GLY A 134 12.31 -13.79 0.25
N LEU A 135 11.13 -14.09 0.82
CA LEU A 135 10.02 -13.13 0.97
C LEU A 135 10.31 -12.03 2.01
N VAL A 136 11.35 -12.20 2.83
CA VAL A 136 11.74 -11.29 3.93
C VAL A 136 12.94 -10.40 3.54
N ARG A 137 13.60 -10.65 2.41
CA ARG A 137 14.73 -9.83 1.95
C ARG A 137 14.51 -9.27 0.55
N ARG A 138 14.03 -8.03 0.50
CA ARG A 138 14.53 -6.96 -0.36
C ARG A 138 14.13 -5.61 0.19
#